data_AF-A0A2X3K3J3-F1
#
_entry.id   AF-A0A2X3K3J3-F1
#
_cell.length_a   1.000
_cell.length_b   1.000
_cell.length_c   1.000
_cell.angle_alpha   90.00
_cell.angle_beta   90.00
_cell.angle_gamma   90.00
#
_symmetry.space_group_name_H-M   'P 1'
#
loop_
_entity.id
_entity.type
_entity.pdbx_description
1 polymer ?
#
loop_
_entity_poly.entity_id
_entity_poly.type
_entity_poly.pdbx_seq_one_letter_code
_entity_poly.pdbx_strand_id
1 'polypeptide(L)'
;MRHGAIPADGLQNFSPVTLEGQLLLSGKPPLNIARYIKELKAYPYGCLEQTASGLFPSLYTNAAQLQALGIKGDSDEKRRASVDIGISRLLQMQRDNGGFALWDKNGDEEYWLTAYVMDFLVRAGEQGYSVPTDAINRGNERLLRYLQDPGMMSIPYADNLKSQ
;
A
#
# COMPACT_ATOMS: atom_id res chain seq x y z
N MET A 1 11.25 -32.71 16.73
CA MET A 1 10.15 -32.28 15.84
C MET A 1 8.96 -31.91 16.70
N ARG A 2 8.63 -30.61 16.82
CA ARG A 2 7.35 -30.20 17.43
C ARG A 2 6.26 -30.44 16.39
N HIS A 3 5.32 -31.31 16.72
CA HIS A 3 4.14 -31.57 15.90
C HIS A 3 3.25 -30.32 16.00
N GLY A 4 3.09 -29.58 14.91
CA GLY A 4 2.17 -28.44 14.83
C GLY A 4 0.74 -28.94 14.76
N ALA A 5 0.15 -29.26 15.91
CA ALA A 5 -1.28 -29.54 16.00
C ALA A 5 -2.04 -28.21 16.13
N ILE A 6 -3.17 -28.10 15.42
CA ILE A 6 -4.13 -27.01 15.65
C ILE A 6 -4.81 -27.29 16.99
N PRO A 7 -4.79 -26.37 17.97
CA PRO A 7 -5.49 -26.56 19.25
C PRO A 7 -6.99 -26.78 19.05
N ALA A 8 -7.59 -27.72 19.80
CA ALA A 8 -8.99 -28.09 19.65
C ALA A 8 -9.96 -26.92 19.95
N ASP A 9 -9.55 -25.99 20.81
CA ASP A 9 -10.25 -24.76 21.18
C ASP A 9 -9.96 -23.59 20.23
N GLY A 10 -8.94 -23.70 19.37
CA GLY A 10 -8.47 -22.61 18.52
C GLY A 10 -9.46 -22.16 17.44
N LEU A 11 -10.48 -22.97 17.13
CA LEU A 11 -11.48 -22.69 16.10
C LEU A 11 -12.92 -22.55 16.64
N GLN A 12 -13.12 -22.68 17.96
CA GLN A 12 -14.46 -22.78 18.56
C GLN A 12 -15.35 -21.54 18.38
N ASN A 13 -14.75 -20.37 18.14
CA ASN A 13 -15.46 -19.10 18.00
C ASN A 13 -15.81 -18.74 16.55
N PHE A 14 -15.47 -19.59 15.57
CA PHE A 14 -15.76 -19.33 14.16
C PHE A 14 -16.99 -20.10 13.70
N SER A 15 -17.86 -19.44 12.93
CA SER A 15 -18.95 -20.12 12.24
C SER A 15 -18.40 -20.98 11.11
N PRO A 16 -18.80 -22.27 10.97
CA PRO A 16 -18.29 -23.15 9.91
C PRO A 16 -18.49 -22.61 8.49
N VAL A 17 -19.51 -21.77 8.27
CA VAL A 17 -19.83 -21.21 6.95
C VAL A 17 -18.86 -20.11 6.51
N THR A 18 -18.17 -19.44 7.44
CA THR A 18 -17.23 -18.35 7.15
C THR A 18 -15.77 -18.74 7.38
N LEU A 19 -15.52 -19.92 7.94
CA LEU A 19 -14.18 -20.39 8.27
C LEU A 19 -13.43 -20.83 7.00
N GLU A 20 -12.35 -20.10 6.68
CA GLU A 20 -11.39 -20.46 5.64
C GLU A 20 -9.97 -20.53 6.24
N GLY A 21 -9.11 -21.40 5.72
CA GLY A 21 -7.73 -21.57 6.21
C GLY A 21 -6.71 -21.77 5.09
N GLN A 22 -5.45 -21.44 5.37
CA GLN A 22 -4.31 -21.68 4.48
C GLN A 22 -3.17 -22.33 5.28
N LEU A 23 -2.53 -23.36 4.72
CA LEU A 23 -1.36 -24.02 5.30
C LEU A 23 -0.17 -23.86 4.35
N LEU A 24 0.94 -23.36 4.88
CA LEU A 24 2.19 -23.18 4.13
C LEU A 24 3.28 -24.08 4.71
N LEU A 25 3.93 -24.86 3.85
CA LEU A 25 5.03 -25.77 4.19
C LEU A 25 6.31 -25.34 3.45
N SER A 26 7.44 -25.28 4.15
CA SER A 26 8.73 -24.88 3.58
C SER A 26 9.90 -25.54 4.32
N GLY A 27 10.99 -25.83 3.60
CA GLY A 27 12.25 -26.30 4.19
C GLY A 27 13.13 -25.18 4.78
N LYS A 28 12.69 -23.91 4.69
CA LYS A 28 13.34 -22.70 5.23
C LYS A 28 12.27 -21.78 5.84
N PRO A 29 12.63 -20.82 6.72
CA PRO A 29 11.69 -19.86 7.28
C PRO A 29 10.85 -19.19 6.18
N PRO A 30 9.52 -19.42 6.12
CA PRO A 30 8.70 -18.89 5.05
C PRO A 30 7.96 -17.60 5.44
N LEU A 31 7.50 -16.86 4.43
CA LEU A 31 6.60 -15.72 4.57
C LEU A 31 5.34 -15.97 3.74
N ASN A 32 4.16 -15.91 4.38
CA ASN A 32 2.89 -16.20 3.70
C ASN A 32 2.37 -14.95 2.96
N ILE A 33 2.82 -14.76 1.72
CA ILE A 33 2.43 -13.61 0.87
C ILE A 33 0.91 -13.56 0.63
N ALA A 34 0.23 -14.71 0.59
CA ALA A 34 -1.21 -14.76 0.31
C ALA A 34 -2.05 -14.08 1.41
N ARG A 35 -1.57 -14.12 2.67
CA ARG A 35 -2.20 -13.40 3.78
C ARG A 35 -2.18 -11.88 3.54
N TYR A 36 -1.01 -11.32 3.22
CA TYR A 36 -0.85 -9.87 3.03
C TYR A 36 -1.64 -9.36 1.83
N ILE A 37 -1.69 -10.13 0.73
CA ILE A 37 -2.52 -9.77 -0.44
C ILE A 37 -4.01 -9.74 -0.06
N LYS A 38 -4.51 -10.70 0.72
CA LYS A 38 -5.91 -10.72 1.16
C LYS A 38 -6.22 -9.55 2.11
N GLU A 39 -5.31 -9.24 3.04
CA GLU A 39 -5.45 -8.12 3.98
C GLU A 39 -5.47 -6.76 3.25
N LEU A 40 -4.54 -6.55 2.31
CA LEU A 40 -4.46 -5.31 1.52
C LEU A 40 -5.66 -5.14 0.56
N LYS A 41 -6.16 -6.25 -0.02
CA LYS A 41 -7.36 -6.21 -0.89
C LYS A 41 -8.64 -5.91 -0.11
N ALA A 42 -8.75 -6.35 1.14
CA ALA A 42 -9.95 -6.21 1.95
C ALA A 42 -10.10 -4.82 2.61
N TYR A 43 -9.10 -3.94 2.45
CA TYR A 43 -9.02 -2.70 3.20
C TYR A 43 -10.07 -1.67 2.69
N PRO A 44 -11.04 -1.24 3.51
CA PRO A 44 -12.20 -0.48 3.03
C PRO A 44 -12.02 1.05 3.05
N TYR A 45 -10.92 1.53 3.62
CA TYR A 45 -10.67 2.97 3.79
C TYR A 45 -9.73 3.52 2.71
N GLY A 46 -9.87 4.81 2.40
CA GLY A 46 -9.28 5.46 1.23
C GLY A 46 -8.33 6.62 1.54
N CYS A 47 -7.60 6.55 2.66
CA CYS A 47 -6.46 7.44 2.90
C CYS A 47 -5.40 7.28 1.82
N LEU A 48 -4.49 8.25 1.74
CA LEU A 48 -3.29 8.21 0.92
C LEU A 48 -2.46 6.94 1.11
N GLU A 49 -2.05 6.66 2.36
CA GLU A 49 -1.23 5.49 2.71
C GLU A 49 -1.92 4.18 2.32
N GLN A 50 -3.17 4.03 2.72
CA GLN A 50 -3.96 2.82 2.51
C GLN A 50 -4.18 2.56 1.03
N THR A 51 -4.39 3.62 0.24
CA THR A 51 -4.52 3.53 -1.21
C THR A 51 -3.21 3.05 -1.83
N ALA A 52 -2.07 3.65 -1.50
CA ALA A 52 -0.77 3.22 -2.02
C ALA A 52 -0.43 1.78 -1.61
N SER A 53 -0.58 1.45 -0.33
CA SER A 53 -0.36 0.12 0.24
C SER A 53 -1.23 -0.95 -0.44
N GLY A 54 -2.51 -0.65 -0.68
CA GLY A 54 -3.44 -1.55 -1.39
C GLY A 54 -3.09 -1.77 -2.87
N LEU A 55 -2.40 -0.82 -3.50
CA LEU A 55 -2.02 -0.90 -4.91
C LEU A 55 -0.71 -1.64 -5.15
N PHE A 56 0.22 -1.67 -4.18
CA PHE A 56 1.51 -2.37 -4.33
C PHE A 56 1.39 -3.85 -4.75
N PRO A 57 0.50 -4.67 -4.16
CA PRO A 57 0.28 -6.04 -4.63
C PRO A 57 -0.17 -6.10 -6.09
N SER A 58 -1.08 -5.20 -6.47
CA SER A 58 -1.60 -5.12 -7.84
C SER A 58 -0.54 -4.66 -8.82
N LEU A 59 0.50 -3.96 -8.38
CA LEU A 59 1.61 -3.53 -9.21
C LEU A 59 2.54 -4.70 -9.60
N TYR A 60 2.80 -5.62 -8.67
CA TYR A 60 3.82 -6.66 -8.81
C TYR A 60 3.29 -8.09 -8.99
N THR A 61 1.98 -8.30 -8.90
CA THR A 61 1.36 -9.62 -9.13
C THR A 61 0.66 -9.70 -10.48
N ASN A 62 0.44 -10.92 -10.95
CA ASN A 62 -0.38 -11.22 -12.12
C ASN A 62 -1.37 -12.36 -11.83
N ALA A 63 -2.31 -12.60 -12.75
CA ALA A 63 -3.36 -13.59 -12.58
C ALA A 63 -2.80 -15.01 -12.31
N ALA A 64 -1.75 -15.42 -13.04
CA ALA A 64 -1.12 -16.73 -12.87
C ALA A 64 -0.47 -16.90 -11.50
N GLN A 65 0.21 -15.88 -10.99
CA GLN A 65 0.82 -15.89 -9.65
C GLN A 65 -0.25 -15.94 -8.55
N LEU A 66 -1.31 -15.14 -8.66
CA LEU A 66 -2.42 -15.17 -7.70
C LEU A 66 -3.09 -16.54 -7.69
N GLN A 67 -3.30 -17.15 -8.86
CA GLN A 67 -3.84 -18.50 -8.98
C GLN A 67 -2.92 -19.56 -8.35
N ALA A 68 -1.61 -19.47 -8.57
CA ALA A 68 -0.63 -20.37 -7.96
C ALA A 68 -0.61 -20.27 -6.41
N LEU A 69 -0.96 -19.11 -5.86
CA LEU A 69 -1.12 -18.87 -4.42
C LEU A 69 -2.51 -19.25 -3.89
N GLY A 70 -3.42 -19.76 -4.74
CA GLY A 70 -4.80 -20.07 -4.36
C GLY A 70 -5.67 -18.83 -4.10
N ILE A 71 -5.26 -17.65 -4.58
CA ILE A 71 -5.97 -16.38 -4.42
C ILE A 71 -6.86 -16.15 -5.64
N LYS A 72 -8.16 -16.02 -5.41
CA LYS A 72 -9.10 -15.59 -6.46
C LYS A 72 -8.90 -14.10 -6.74
N GLY A 73 -8.37 -13.80 -7.92
CA GLY A 73 -8.10 -12.44 -8.40
C GLY A 73 -9.02 -12.01 -9.53
N ASP A 74 -8.89 -10.75 -9.93
CA ASP A 74 -9.42 -10.24 -11.18
C ASP A 74 -8.51 -10.65 -12.37
N SER A 75 -8.96 -10.44 -13.61
CA SER A 75 -8.09 -10.59 -14.78
C SER A 75 -6.96 -9.55 -14.76
N ASP A 76 -5.90 -9.78 -15.52
CA ASP A 76 -4.78 -8.83 -15.59
C ASP A 76 -5.20 -7.47 -16.15
N GLU A 77 -6.15 -7.44 -17.09
CA GLU A 77 -6.71 -6.20 -17.65
C GLU A 77 -7.48 -5.41 -16.59
N LYS A 78 -8.34 -6.09 -15.83
CA LYS A 78 -9.12 -5.46 -14.77
C LYS A 78 -8.22 -5.01 -13.60
N ARG A 79 -7.19 -5.78 -13.26
CA ARG A 79 -6.16 -5.39 -12.29
C ARG A 79 -5.43 -4.13 -12.74
N ARG A 80 -4.99 -4.06 -14.00
CA ARG A 80 -4.34 -2.87 -14.56
C ARG A 80 -5.26 -1.63 -14.48
N ALA A 81 -6.51 -1.77 -14.88
CA ALA A 81 -7.50 -0.69 -14.78
C ALA A 81 -7.70 -0.22 -13.32
N SER A 82 -7.70 -1.13 -12.36
CA SER A 82 -7.76 -0.77 -10.93
C SER A 82 -6.53 0.02 -10.48
N VAL A 83 -5.35 -0.27 -11.01
CA VAL A 83 -4.13 0.51 -10.72
C VAL A 83 -4.23 1.91 -11.33
N ASP A 84 -4.73 2.06 -12.55
CA ASP A 84 -4.93 3.38 -13.18
C ASP A 84 -5.90 4.27 -12.38
N ILE A 85 -7.00 3.67 -11.88
CA ILE A 85 -7.95 4.34 -10.99
C ILE A 85 -7.27 4.71 -9.67
N GLY A 86 -6.47 3.80 -9.12
CA GLY A 86 -5.70 4.02 -7.90
C GLY A 86 -4.69 5.16 -8.00
N ILE A 87 -3.93 5.22 -9.10
CA ILE A 87 -3.03 6.34 -9.42
C ILE A 87 -3.83 7.65 -9.47
N SER A 88 -4.96 7.66 -10.18
CA SER A 88 -5.82 8.84 -10.24
C SER A 88 -6.31 9.28 -8.85
N ARG A 89 -6.65 8.33 -7.97
CA ARG A 89 -7.03 8.61 -6.58
C ARG A 89 -5.88 9.19 -5.76
N LEU A 90 -4.67 8.66 -5.88
CA LEU A 90 -3.49 9.23 -5.22
C LEU A 90 -3.26 10.69 -5.64
N LEU A 91 -3.36 10.97 -6.94
CA LEU A 91 -3.18 12.32 -7.48
C LEU A 91 -4.24 13.33 -6.99
N GLN A 92 -5.46 12.89 -6.65
CA GLN A 92 -6.47 13.76 -6.03
C GLN A 92 -6.06 14.25 -4.63
N MET A 93 -5.12 13.57 -3.98
CA MET A 93 -4.58 13.91 -2.66
C MET A 93 -3.25 14.68 -2.76
N GLN A 94 -2.76 14.96 -3.97
CA GLN A 94 -1.62 15.83 -4.19
C GLN A 94 -2.03 17.29 -3.93
N ARG A 95 -1.34 17.94 -3.00
CA ARG A 95 -1.49 19.36 -2.67
C ARG A 95 -0.97 20.22 -3.80
N ASP A 96 -1.38 21.49 -3.83
CA ASP A 96 -0.94 22.45 -4.85
C ASP A 96 0.58 22.67 -4.82
N ASN A 97 1.23 22.49 -3.66
CA ASN A 97 2.70 22.58 -3.50
C ASN A 97 3.49 21.33 -3.94
N GLY A 98 2.82 20.29 -4.47
CA GLY A 98 3.45 19.06 -4.96
C GLY A 98 3.59 17.94 -3.94
N GLY A 99 3.47 18.24 -2.64
CA GLY A 99 3.39 17.22 -1.58
C GLY A 99 2.02 16.53 -1.57
N PHE A 100 1.86 15.53 -0.71
CA PHE A 100 0.60 14.81 -0.54
C PHE A 100 0.05 14.97 0.88
N ALA A 101 -1.27 14.94 0.99
CA ALA A 101 -2.01 15.01 2.23
C ALA A 101 -2.77 13.70 2.48
N LEU A 102 -3.11 13.42 3.75
CA LEU A 102 -3.62 12.11 4.14
C LEU A 102 -4.99 11.74 3.52
N TRP A 103 -5.87 12.71 3.30
CA TRP A 103 -7.27 12.46 2.91
C TRP A 103 -7.73 13.25 1.67
N ASP A 104 -7.33 14.51 1.60
CA ASP A 104 -7.67 15.44 0.53
C ASP A 104 -6.59 16.50 0.36
N LYS A 105 -6.50 17.11 -0.83
CA LYS A 105 -5.46 18.07 -1.19
C LYS A 105 -5.37 19.35 -0.33
N ASN A 106 -6.37 19.64 0.51
CA ASN A 106 -6.36 20.84 1.35
C ASN A 106 -5.83 20.55 2.77
N GLY A 107 -5.80 19.28 3.20
CA GLY A 107 -5.27 18.87 4.50
C GLY A 107 -3.75 18.97 4.59
N ASP A 108 -3.20 18.94 5.81
CA ASP A 108 -1.76 19.13 6.04
C ASP A 108 -0.88 18.16 5.24
N GLU A 109 0.32 18.61 4.93
CA GLU A 109 1.28 17.82 4.17
C GLU A 109 1.86 16.69 5.02
N GLU A 110 1.81 15.48 4.49
CA GLU A 110 2.40 14.29 5.10
C GLU A 110 3.74 13.99 4.41
N TYR A 111 4.84 14.48 4.97
CA TYR A 111 6.15 14.43 4.29
C TYR A 111 6.63 13.01 4.01
N TRP A 112 6.51 12.10 4.98
CA TRP A 112 6.91 10.71 4.77
C TRP A 112 5.98 9.99 3.79
N LEU A 113 4.66 10.25 3.86
CA LEU A 113 3.72 9.68 2.91
C LEU A 113 3.87 10.27 1.50
N THR A 114 4.34 11.51 1.37
CA THR A 114 4.75 12.09 0.09
C THR A 114 5.87 11.26 -0.52
N ALA A 115 6.90 10.91 0.24
CA ALA A 115 7.97 10.04 -0.24
C ALA A 115 7.46 8.62 -0.56
N TYR A 116 6.58 8.06 0.26
CA TYR A 116 6.00 6.73 0.05
C TYR A 116 5.16 6.65 -1.25
N VAL A 117 4.34 7.66 -1.50
CA VAL A 117 3.52 7.74 -2.72
C VAL A 117 4.37 8.02 -3.94
N MET A 118 5.41 8.86 -3.82
CA MET A 118 6.36 9.07 -4.91
C MET A 118 7.11 7.79 -5.28
N ASP A 119 7.52 6.98 -4.30
CA ASP A 119 8.11 5.65 -4.55
C ASP A 119 7.13 4.76 -5.34
N PHE A 120 5.86 4.71 -4.93
CA PHE A 120 4.83 3.98 -5.65
C PHE A 120 4.65 4.49 -7.09
N LEU A 121 4.52 5.81 -7.30
CA LEU A 121 4.27 6.40 -8.62
C LEU A 121 5.44 6.22 -9.59
N VAL A 122 6.68 6.34 -9.10
CA VAL A 122 7.88 6.05 -9.91
C VAL A 122 7.89 4.58 -10.33
N ARG A 123 7.71 3.66 -9.38
CA ARG A 123 7.64 2.21 -9.67
C ARG A 123 6.48 1.85 -10.59
N ALA A 124 5.34 2.55 -10.49
CA ALA A 124 4.23 2.38 -11.42
C ALA A 124 4.64 2.76 -12.85
N GLY A 125 5.35 3.88 -13.02
CA GLY A 125 5.95 4.25 -14.31
C GLY A 125 6.89 3.17 -14.87
N GLU A 126 7.75 2.59 -14.03
CA GLU A 126 8.65 1.50 -14.41
C GLU A 126 7.92 0.22 -14.87
N GLN A 127 6.71 -0.04 -14.36
CA GLN A 127 5.85 -1.15 -14.79
C GLN A 127 4.94 -0.80 -16.00
N GLY A 128 5.13 0.38 -16.59
CA GLY A 128 4.43 0.84 -17.79
C GLY A 128 3.06 1.48 -17.55
N TYR A 129 2.76 1.93 -16.32
CA TYR A 129 1.58 2.73 -16.05
C TYR A 129 1.85 4.21 -16.37
N SER A 130 0.82 4.93 -16.85
CA SER A 130 0.95 6.34 -17.17
C SER A 130 0.74 7.19 -15.92
N VAL A 131 1.75 8.01 -15.58
CA VAL A 131 1.65 9.02 -14.51
C VAL A 131 1.93 10.39 -15.12
N PRO A 132 1.10 11.42 -14.87
CA PRO A 132 1.34 12.76 -15.41
C PRO A 132 2.72 13.31 -15.02
N THR A 133 3.48 13.78 -16.00
CA THR A 133 4.85 14.29 -15.79
C THR A 133 4.89 15.48 -14.83
N ASP A 134 3.90 16.38 -14.88
CA ASP A 134 3.79 17.50 -13.95
C ASP A 134 3.68 17.05 -12.49
N ALA A 135 2.87 16.02 -12.22
CA ALA A 135 2.70 15.47 -10.88
C ALA A 135 4.01 14.88 -10.33
N ILE A 136 4.74 14.14 -11.16
CA ILE A 136 6.07 13.58 -10.83
C ILE A 136 7.09 14.70 -10.58
N ASN A 137 7.13 15.72 -11.44
CA ASN A 137 8.07 16.83 -11.31
C ASN A 137 7.83 17.60 -10.02
N ARG A 138 6.58 17.99 -9.73
CA ARG A 138 6.22 18.70 -8.50
C ARG A 138 6.47 17.86 -7.24
N GLY A 139 6.23 16.56 -7.31
CA GLY A 139 6.58 15.64 -6.23
C GLY A 139 8.09 15.55 -5.99
N ASN A 140 8.90 15.45 -7.05
CA ASN A 140 10.36 15.44 -6.96
C ASN A 140 10.93 16.76 -6.45
N GLU A 141 10.39 17.90 -6.89
CA GLU A 141 10.71 19.23 -6.34
C GLU A 141 10.42 19.27 -4.84
N ARG A 142 9.32 18.66 -4.40
CA ARG A 142 8.98 18.59 -2.98
C ARG A 142 9.96 17.70 -2.19
N LEU A 143 10.32 16.53 -2.72
CA LEU A 143 11.35 15.68 -2.11
C LEU A 143 12.72 16.38 -2.04
N LEU A 144 13.09 17.12 -3.07
CA LEU A 144 14.33 17.91 -3.08
C LEU A 144 14.32 18.97 -1.98
N ARG A 145 13.17 19.63 -1.74
CA ARG A 145 13.00 20.55 -0.60
C ARG A 145 13.21 19.85 0.75
N TYR A 146 12.79 18.60 0.91
CA TYR A 146 13.00 17.86 2.16
C TYR A 146 14.49 17.65 2.46
N LEU A 147 15.31 17.48 1.41
CA LEU A 147 16.76 17.33 1.53
C LEU A 147 17.47 18.66 1.78
N GLN A 148 17.04 19.73 1.10
CA GLN A 148 17.71 21.02 1.14
C GLN A 148 17.31 21.89 2.34
N ASP A 149 16.07 21.72 2.82
CA ASP A 149 15.48 22.55 3.85
C ASP A 149 14.65 21.68 4.80
N PRO A 150 15.28 20.90 5.69
CA PRO A 150 14.54 20.05 6.61
C PRO A 150 13.76 20.84 7.68
N GLY A 151 14.15 22.10 7.95
CA GLY A 151 13.55 22.95 8.98
C GLY A 151 12.13 23.43 8.67
N MET A 152 11.70 23.36 7.40
CA MET A 152 10.33 23.68 7.00
C MET A 152 9.32 22.54 7.28
N MET A 153 9.78 21.33 7.61
CA MET A 153 8.89 20.22 7.97
C MET A 153 8.34 20.43 9.38
N SER A 154 7.05 20.74 9.48
CA SER A 154 6.34 20.76 10.76
C SER A 154 5.67 19.40 10.99
N ILE A 155 6.15 18.63 11.97
CA ILE A 155 5.62 17.30 12.31
C ILE A 155 5.06 17.37 13.74
N PRO A 156 3.87 17.96 13.93
CA PRO A 156 3.39 18.38 15.26
C PRO A 156 3.28 17.21 16.25
N TYR A 157 2.87 16.03 15.80
CA TYR A 157 2.78 14.84 16.66
C TYR A 157 4.15 14.28 17.08
N ALA A 158 5.21 14.48 16.29
CA ALA A 158 6.57 14.08 16.65
C ALA A 158 7.28 15.14 17.52
N ASP A 159 6.99 16.41 17.29
CA ASP A 159 7.58 17.52 18.04
C ASP A 159 7.04 17.56 19.48
N ASN A 160 5.76 17.23 19.69
CA ASN A 160 5.14 17.13 21.02
C ASN A 160 5.70 15.99 21.89
N LEU A 161 6.35 14.99 21.30
CA LEU A 161 6.99 13.88 22.04
C LEU A 161 8.36 14.27 22.62
N LYS A 162 8.99 15.35 22.12
CA LYS A 162 10.29 15.84 22.61
C LYS A 162 10.16 16.88 23.73
N SER A 163 8.94 17.36 24.00
CA SER A 163 8.64 18.36 25.02
C SER A 163 8.15 17.79 26.36
N GLN A 164 8.27 16.47 26.57
CA GLN A 164 8.09 15.78 27.86
C GLN A 164 9.42 15.13 28.30
#